data_AF-A0A3S1MZ76-F1
#
_entry.id   AF-A0A3S1MZ76-F1
#
_cell.length_a   1.000
_cell.length_b   1.000
_cell.length_c   1.000
_cell.angle_alpha   90.00
_cell.angle_beta   90.00
_cell.angle_gamma   90.00
#
_symmetry.space_group_name_H-M   'P 1'
#
loop_
_entity.id
_entity.type
_entity.pdbx_description
1 polymer ?
#
loop_
_entity_poly.entity_id
_entity_poly.type
_entity_poly.pdbx_seq_one_letter_code
_entity_poly.pdbx_strand_id
1 'polypeptide(L)'
;MIDRRSLIMASMAAMLPLAASAAWETRRPTPKTFDYGPAKLDIYAPDGAIGLPVVFFVHGGTWQFGKRSQVDAKPAFLLANGFCFVSIDYRMLPEADVATQAGDVEKAFAYIRANIARHGGDPNRIVGMGHSAGCHLIALTGMRGGLPGIAALILDDTRAYDLAALAENGGMVRAYARVFSDPSQWTALSPASYVDGRKHPPTFIAYSRASGRGEGSKAFAERLRATGTQVTLFDGSAYTHMSINRDFGEDGDALTAAALAFLKSAVG
;
A
#
# COMPACT_ATOMS: atom_id res chain seq x y z
N MET A 1 -3.03 -38.59 -65.74
CA MET A 1 -1.92 -37.61 -65.77
C MET A 1 -2.35 -36.42 -64.94
N ILE A 2 -1.43 -35.94 -64.10
CA ILE A 2 -1.59 -34.98 -62.99
C ILE A 2 -1.99 -33.57 -63.46
N ASP A 3 -2.78 -32.81 -62.68
CA ASP A 3 -2.43 -31.52 -62.01
C ASP A 3 -3.72 -30.71 -61.64
N ARG A 4 -4.05 -30.52 -60.34
CA ARG A 4 -3.71 -29.43 -59.39
C ARG A 4 -4.52 -28.12 -59.52
N ARG A 5 -4.93 -27.62 -58.33
CA ARG A 5 -5.22 -26.22 -57.91
C ARG A 5 -6.61 -25.68 -58.30
N SER A 6 -7.42 -25.03 -57.45
CA SER A 6 -7.25 -24.48 -56.10
C SER A 6 -8.61 -24.15 -55.45
N LEU A 7 -8.68 -24.33 -54.13
CA LEU A 7 -9.45 -23.65 -53.08
C LEU A 7 -10.86 -23.07 -53.39
N ILE A 8 -11.88 -23.72 -52.80
CA ILE A 8 -13.13 -23.06 -52.39
C ILE A 8 -12.93 -22.57 -50.95
N MET A 9 -12.88 -21.24 -50.76
CA MET A 9 -12.94 -20.60 -49.45
C MET A 9 -14.38 -20.68 -48.93
N ALA A 10 -14.66 -21.63 -48.04
CA ALA A 10 -15.86 -21.61 -47.21
C ALA A 10 -15.57 -20.76 -45.97
N SER A 11 -16.06 -19.52 -45.96
CA SER A 11 -16.02 -18.66 -44.79
C SER A 11 -17.04 -19.13 -43.75
N MET A 12 -16.62 -19.98 -42.81
CA MET A 12 -17.35 -20.17 -41.56
C MET A 12 -17.01 -19.00 -40.64
N ALA A 13 -17.88 -17.98 -40.64
CA ALA A 13 -17.91 -17.01 -39.55
C ALA A 13 -18.39 -17.75 -38.29
N ALA A 14 -17.46 -18.13 -37.42
CA ALA A 14 -17.79 -18.55 -36.07
C ALA A 14 -18.38 -17.32 -35.35
N MET A 15 -19.70 -17.27 -35.22
CA MET A 15 -20.35 -16.40 -34.24
C MET A 15 -19.99 -16.94 -32.86
N LEU A 16 -18.91 -16.41 -32.28
CA LEU A 16 -18.67 -16.47 -30.85
C LEU A 16 -19.91 -15.90 -30.15
N PRO A 17 -20.45 -16.56 -29.11
CA PRO A 17 -21.49 -15.95 -28.33
C PRO A 17 -20.93 -14.67 -27.71
N LEU A 18 -21.44 -13.50 -28.12
CA LEU A 18 -21.36 -12.27 -27.33
C LEU A 18 -22.22 -12.49 -26.07
N ALA A 19 -21.72 -13.27 -25.13
CA ALA A 19 -22.36 -13.52 -23.86
C ALA A 19 -21.31 -13.68 -22.77
N ALA A 20 -20.48 -12.65 -22.58
CA ALA A 20 -19.72 -12.44 -21.35
C ALA A 20 -19.25 -10.98 -21.13
N SER A 21 -19.69 -10.00 -21.94
CA SER A 21 -19.28 -8.60 -21.77
C SER A 21 -20.33 -7.71 -21.10
N ALA A 22 -21.43 -8.28 -20.61
CA ALA A 22 -22.52 -7.56 -19.95
C ALA A 22 -22.72 -8.12 -18.54
N ALA A 23 -21.93 -7.65 -17.58
CA ALA A 23 -22.26 -7.67 -16.13
C ALA A 23 -21.18 -7.07 -15.21
N TRP A 24 -19.98 -6.69 -15.69
CA TRP A 24 -19.04 -5.91 -14.87
C TRP A 24 -19.31 -4.41 -15.05
N GLU A 25 -20.55 -3.97 -14.90
CA GLU A 25 -20.72 -2.58 -14.46
C GLU A 25 -20.24 -2.58 -13.01
N THR A 26 -18.92 -2.46 -12.81
CA THR A 26 -18.23 -2.70 -11.53
C THR A 26 -18.81 -1.77 -10.49
N ARG A 27 -19.74 -2.32 -9.71
CA ARG A 27 -20.19 -1.70 -8.49
C ARG A 27 -18.94 -1.56 -7.62
N ARG A 28 -18.47 -0.32 -7.44
CA ARG A 28 -17.39 -0.03 -6.49
C ARG A 28 -17.74 -0.73 -5.18
N PRO A 29 -16.85 -1.55 -4.61
CA PRO A 29 -17.14 -2.25 -3.37
C PRO A 29 -17.56 -1.26 -2.28
N THR A 30 -18.69 -1.51 -1.63
CA THR A 30 -19.17 -0.68 -0.53
C THR A 30 -18.56 -1.17 0.77
N PRO A 31 -17.89 -0.31 1.57
CA PRO A 31 -17.31 -0.74 2.83
C PRO A 31 -18.35 -0.82 3.95
N LYS A 32 -17.99 -1.54 5.01
CA LYS A 32 -18.57 -1.37 6.35
C LYS A 32 -17.65 -0.44 7.15
N THR A 33 -18.17 0.70 7.61
CA THR A 33 -17.43 1.66 8.43
C THR A 33 -17.52 1.32 9.92
N PHE A 34 -16.40 1.40 10.63
CA PHE A 34 -16.31 1.22 12.07
C PHE A 34 -15.52 2.36 12.72
N ASP A 35 -15.80 2.61 14.00
CA ASP A 35 -15.00 3.48 14.85
C ASP A 35 -14.01 2.62 15.64
N TYR A 36 -12.74 3.00 15.61
CA TYR A 36 -11.67 2.28 16.33
C TYR A 36 -11.11 3.09 17.51
N GLY A 37 -11.78 4.17 17.90
CA GLY A 37 -11.43 5.06 19.00
C GLY A 37 -11.06 6.46 18.52
N PRO A 38 -9.82 6.69 18.04
CA PRO A 38 -9.36 8.01 17.64
C PRO A 38 -9.92 8.47 16.28
N ALA A 39 -10.35 7.54 15.42
CA ALA A 39 -10.90 7.81 14.11
C ALA A 39 -11.72 6.60 13.58
N LYS A 40 -12.03 6.61 12.28
CA LYS A 40 -12.84 5.58 11.61
C LYS A 40 -12.02 4.75 10.63
N LEU A 41 -12.48 3.54 10.37
CA LEU A 41 -11.94 2.66 9.33
C LEU A 41 -13.06 2.06 8.48
N ASP A 42 -12.73 1.69 7.26
CA ASP A 42 -13.60 1.04 6.29
C ASP A 42 -13.07 -0.36 5.99
N ILE A 43 -13.93 -1.37 6.18
CA ILE A 43 -13.64 -2.76 5.83
C ILE A 43 -14.37 -3.11 4.54
N TYR A 44 -13.61 -3.53 3.54
CA TYR A 44 -14.07 -4.09 2.28
C TYR A 44 -13.75 -5.58 2.31
N ALA A 45 -14.76 -6.43 2.10
CA ALA A 45 -14.61 -7.88 2.07
C ALA A 45 -15.60 -8.48 1.07
N PRO A 46 -15.26 -9.58 0.39
CA PRO A 46 -16.23 -10.31 -0.44
C PRO A 46 -17.32 -10.92 0.44
N ASP A 47 -18.54 -11.04 -0.10
CA ASP A 47 -19.64 -11.69 0.61
C ASP A 47 -19.30 -13.16 0.91
N GLY A 48 -19.53 -13.59 2.16
CA GLY A 48 -19.24 -14.96 2.59
C GLY A 48 -17.74 -15.29 2.72
N ALA A 49 -16.84 -14.31 2.62
CA ALA A 49 -15.41 -14.52 2.83
C ALA A 49 -15.11 -15.05 4.24
N ILE A 50 -14.14 -15.97 4.33
CA ILE A 50 -13.66 -16.57 5.57
C ILE A 50 -12.14 -16.70 5.49
N GLY A 51 -11.42 -16.13 6.46
CA GLY A 51 -9.97 -16.32 6.61
C GLY A 51 -9.11 -15.78 5.45
N LEU A 52 -9.57 -14.75 4.73
CA LEU A 52 -8.78 -14.13 3.66
C LEU A 52 -7.64 -13.27 4.23
N PRO A 53 -6.46 -13.22 3.57
CA PRO A 53 -5.44 -12.24 3.93
C PRO A 53 -5.96 -10.80 3.83
N VAL A 54 -5.39 -9.89 4.62
CA VAL A 54 -5.88 -8.52 4.78
C VAL A 54 -4.82 -7.53 4.35
N VAL A 55 -5.17 -6.58 3.50
CA VAL A 55 -4.35 -5.38 3.24
C VAL A 55 -4.87 -4.23 4.10
N PHE A 56 -4.06 -3.79 5.05
CA PHE A 56 -4.32 -2.63 5.92
C PHE A 56 -3.65 -1.38 5.32
N PHE A 57 -4.45 -0.47 4.77
CA PHE A 57 -4.02 0.70 4.03
C PHE A 57 -4.13 2.02 4.80
N VAL A 58 -3.07 2.84 4.71
CA VAL A 58 -3.01 4.20 5.25
C VAL A 58 -2.80 5.20 4.11
N HIS A 59 -3.73 6.14 3.97
CA HIS A 59 -3.70 7.13 2.89
C HIS A 59 -2.61 8.20 3.08
N GLY A 60 -2.22 8.82 1.96
CA GLY A 60 -1.35 9.99 1.92
C GLY A 60 -2.07 11.31 2.21
N GLY A 61 -1.46 12.44 1.83
CA GLY A 61 -2.03 13.79 2.05
C GLY A 61 -1.22 14.67 3.00
N THR A 62 0.12 14.53 2.96
CA THR A 62 1.05 15.43 3.67
C THR A 62 0.77 15.58 5.17
N TRP A 63 0.32 14.51 5.83
CA TRP A 63 0.00 14.44 7.28
C TRP A 63 -1.07 15.44 7.75
N GLN A 64 -1.75 16.11 6.80
CA GLN A 64 -2.67 17.24 7.01
C GLN A 64 -4.01 17.01 6.31
N PHE A 65 -4.05 16.13 5.32
CA PHE A 65 -5.21 15.89 4.47
C PHE A 65 -5.37 14.42 4.16
N GLY A 66 -6.54 14.10 3.62
CA GLY A 66 -6.87 12.79 3.10
C GLY A 66 -8.06 12.18 3.83
N LYS A 67 -8.45 10.99 3.40
CA LYS A 67 -9.56 10.23 4.01
C LYS A 67 -9.50 8.77 3.59
N ARG A 68 -10.05 7.88 4.42
CA ARG A 68 -10.15 6.43 4.19
C ARG A 68 -10.87 6.03 2.90
N SER A 69 -11.68 6.92 2.33
CA SER A 69 -12.37 6.67 1.05
C SER A 69 -11.51 6.96 -0.19
N GLN A 70 -10.29 7.49 -0.03
CA GLN A 70 -9.34 7.70 -1.14
C GLN A 70 -8.55 6.42 -1.44
N VAL A 71 -9.24 5.44 -2.02
CA VAL A 71 -8.71 4.09 -2.23
C VAL A 71 -8.71 3.67 -3.70
N ASP A 72 -9.31 4.47 -4.59
CA ASP A 72 -9.35 4.25 -6.05
C ASP A 72 -9.78 2.81 -6.40
N ALA A 73 -9.10 2.15 -7.34
CA ALA A 73 -9.39 0.78 -7.77
C ALA A 73 -8.91 -0.31 -6.79
N LYS A 74 -8.12 0.05 -5.75
CA LYS A 74 -7.49 -0.92 -4.83
C LYS A 74 -8.48 -1.91 -4.21
N PRO A 75 -9.66 -1.49 -3.66
CA PRO A 75 -10.58 -2.45 -3.08
C PRO A 75 -11.09 -3.43 -4.12
N ALA A 76 -11.60 -2.96 -5.27
CA ALA A 76 -12.14 -3.84 -6.31
C ALA A 76 -11.10 -4.87 -6.77
N PHE A 77 -9.88 -4.41 -7.04
CA PHE A 77 -8.77 -5.26 -7.44
C PHE A 77 -8.39 -6.31 -6.38
N LEU A 78 -8.20 -5.89 -5.13
CA LEU A 78 -7.76 -6.76 -4.05
C LEU A 78 -8.83 -7.77 -3.64
N LEU A 79 -10.10 -7.35 -3.61
CA LEU A 79 -11.23 -8.25 -3.36
C LEU A 79 -11.31 -9.34 -4.43
N ALA A 80 -11.19 -8.96 -5.71
CA ALA A 80 -11.18 -9.92 -6.83
C ALA A 80 -10.00 -10.89 -6.80
N ASN A 81 -8.93 -10.53 -6.08
CA ASN A 81 -7.71 -11.33 -5.93
C ASN A 81 -7.61 -12.09 -4.59
N GLY A 82 -8.72 -12.19 -3.84
CA GLY A 82 -8.79 -13.02 -2.64
C GLY A 82 -8.25 -12.36 -1.37
N PHE A 83 -8.32 -11.03 -1.28
CA PHE A 83 -7.94 -10.27 -0.09
C PHE A 83 -9.14 -9.55 0.50
N CYS A 84 -9.15 -9.35 1.82
CA CYS A 84 -9.89 -8.25 2.43
C CYS A 84 -9.05 -6.97 2.36
N PHE A 85 -9.70 -5.82 2.26
CA PHE A 85 -9.02 -4.52 2.26
C PHE A 85 -9.59 -3.65 3.38
N VAL A 86 -8.71 -3.01 4.14
CA VAL A 86 -9.10 -2.09 5.22
C VAL A 86 -8.38 -0.77 5.04
N SER A 87 -9.10 0.34 4.98
CA SER A 87 -8.52 1.68 4.97
C SER A 87 -8.95 2.49 6.20
N ILE A 88 -8.10 3.40 6.65
CA ILE A 88 -8.35 4.15 7.90
C ILE A 88 -8.29 5.66 7.66
N ASP A 89 -9.08 6.40 8.43
CA ASP A 89 -8.78 7.78 8.77
C ASP A 89 -7.81 7.77 9.95
N TYR A 90 -7.10 8.85 10.17
CA TYR A 90 -6.31 9.10 11.38
C TYR A 90 -6.39 10.61 11.68
N ARG A 91 -6.18 11.01 12.95
CA ARG A 91 -6.17 12.45 13.27
C ARG A 91 -4.98 13.11 12.59
N MET A 92 -5.13 14.31 12.05
CA MET A 92 -4.10 14.96 11.23
C MET A 92 -3.65 16.28 11.84
N LEU A 93 -2.61 16.88 11.27
CA LEU A 93 -2.18 18.23 11.65
C LEU A 93 -3.25 19.28 11.27
N PRO A 94 -3.41 20.34 12.08
CA PRO A 94 -2.64 20.67 13.29
C PRO A 94 -3.12 19.99 14.58
N GLU A 95 -4.24 19.26 14.56
CA GLU A 95 -4.86 18.71 15.77
C GLU A 95 -4.08 17.51 16.36
N ALA A 96 -3.33 16.79 15.53
CA ALA A 96 -2.49 15.67 15.91
C ALA A 96 -1.14 15.71 15.19
N ASP A 97 -0.06 15.73 15.98
CA ASP A 97 1.30 15.61 15.48
C ASP A 97 1.59 14.23 14.85
N VAL A 98 2.74 14.08 14.19
CA VAL A 98 3.08 12.84 13.47
C VAL A 98 3.26 11.66 14.43
N ALA A 99 3.69 11.89 15.67
CA ALA A 99 3.78 10.84 16.68
C ALA A 99 2.39 10.32 17.07
N THR A 100 1.42 11.22 17.24
CA THR A 100 0.01 10.90 17.48
C THR A 100 -0.61 10.16 16.29
N GLN A 101 -0.30 10.60 15.07
CA GLN A 101 -0.71 9.92 13.83
C GLN A 101 -0.23 8.47 13.78
N ALA A 102 1.05 8.24 14.10
CA ALA A 102 1.61 6.89 14.17
C ALA A 102 0.91 6.04 15.26
N GLY A 103 0.59 6.63 16.41
CA GLY A 103 -0.21 5.95 17.44
C GLY A 103 -1.64 5.61 17.00
N ASP A 104 -2.25 6.42 16.14
CA ASP A 104 -3.58 6.13 15.57
C ASP A 104 -3.52 4.97 14.57
N VAL A 105 -2.45 4.86 13.77
CA VAL A 105 -2.20 3.70 12.88
C VAL A 105 -2.04 2.41 13.69
N GLU A 106 -1.31 2.45 14.81
CA GLU A 106 -1.12 1.29 15.69
C GLU A 106 -2.42 0.86 16.36
N LYS A 107 -3.24 1.81 16.82
CA LYS A 107 -4.59 1.54 17.37
C LYS A 107 -5.51 0.93 16.33
N ALA A 108 -5.47 1.42 15.09
CA ALA A 108 -6.25 0.86 14.00
C ALA A 108 -5.83 -0.57 13.70
N PHE A 109 -4.52 -0.84 13.64
CA PHE A 109 -4.01 -2.20 13.47
C PHE A 109 -4.45 -3.14 14.58
N ALA A 110 -4.38 -2.70 15.85
CA ALA A 110 -4.86 -3.48 16.98
C ALA A 110 -6.36 -3.79 16.88
N TYR A 111 -7.18 -2.81 16.45
CA TYR A 111 -8.59 -3.03 16.16
C TYR A 111 -8.80 -4.05 15.04
N ILE A 112 -8.07 -3.93 13.92
CA ILE A 112 -8.18 -4.87 12.81
C ILE A 112 -7.85 -6.29 13.29
N ARG A 113 -6.72 -6.48 14.00
CA ARG A 113 -6.36 -7.79 14.56
C ARG A 113 -7.44 -8.39 15.47
N ALA A 114 -8.07 -7.57 16.31
CA ALA A 114 -9.11 -8.05 17.21
C ALA A 114 -10.42 -8.40 16.49
N ASN A 115 -10.69 -7.80 15.33
CA ASN A 115 -12.04 -7.75 14.77
C ASN A 115 -12.18 -8.35 13.37
N ILE A 116 -11.12 -8.42 12.55
CA ILE A 116 -11.23 -8.73 11.13
C ILE A 116 -11.73 -10.15 10.82
N ALA A 117 -11.55 -11.09 11.74
CA ALA A 117 -12.08 -12.45 11.66
C ALA A 117 -13.60 -12.48 11.43
N ARG A 118 -14.36 -11.61 12.11
CA ARG A 118 -15.82 -11.52 11.96
C ARG A 118 -16.25 -10.92 10.63
N HIS A 119 -15.31 -10.36 9.87
CA HIS A 119 -15.52 -9.71 8.58
C HIS A 119 -14.83 -10.45 7.43
N GLY A 120 -14.45 -11.72 7.66
CA GLY A 120 -13.94 -12.60 6.63
C GLY A 120 -12.42 -12.55 6.41
N GLY A 121 -11.68 -11.72 7.14
CA GLY A 121 -10.22 -11.68 7.07
C GLY A 121 -9.53 -12.50 8.17
N ASP A 122 -8.29 -12.91 7.94
CA ASP A 122 -7.46 -13.60 8.92
C ASP A 122 -6.59 -12.60 9.71
N PRO A 123 -6.73 -12.50 11.04
CA PRO A 123 -5.99 -11.56 11.87
C PRO A 123 -4.48 -11.83 11.97
N ASN A 124 -4.01 -12.97 11.45
CA ASN A 124 -2.59 -13.35 11.41
C ASN A 124 -1.95 -13.17 10.03
N ARG A 125 -2.74 -12.80 9.00
CA ARG A 125 -2.27 -12.60 7.62
C ARG A 125 -2.54 -11.16 7.16
N ILE A 126 -1.99 -10.19 7.89
CA ILE A 126 -2.20 -8.76 7.62
C ILE A 126 -0.92 -8.16 7.01
N VAL A 127 -1.05 -7.50 5.86
CA VAL A 127 0.02 -6.72 5.22
C VAL A 127 -0.30 -5.24 5.38
N GLY A 128 0.66 -4.46 5.87
CA GLY A 128 0.53 -3.01 6.00
C GLY A 128 0.90 -2.33 4.69
N MET A 129 0.08 -1.42 4.20
CA MET A 129 0.31 -0.68 2.97
C MET A 129 0.08 0.81 3.22
N GLY A 130 0.88 1.68 2.64
CA GLY A 130 0.58 3.11 2.70
C GLY A 130 1.21 3.89 1.58
N HIS A 131 0.60 5.03 1.24
CA HIS A 131 1.10 5.96 0.22
C HIS A 131 1.57 7.29 0.84
N SER A 132 2.69 7.85 0.36
CA SER A 132 3.18 9.17 0.77
C SER A 132 3.33 9.36 2.29
N ALA A 133 2.43 10.10 2.93
CA ALA A 133 2.41 10.29 4.38
C ALA A 133 2.02 8.98 5.09
N GLY A 134 1.05 8.24 4.56
CA GLY A 134 0.72 6.90 5.04
C GLY A 134 1.84 5.89 4.81
N CYS A 135 2.60 6.01 3.72
CA CYS A 135 3.81 5.21 3.52
C CYS A 135 4.83 5.47 4.64
N HIS A 136 5.04 6.73 5.01
CA HIS A 136 5.89 7.10 6.15
C HIS A 136 5.36 6.53 7.46
N LEU A 137 4.06 6.64 7.74
CA LEU A 137 3.46 6.13 8.98
C LEU A 137 3.52 4.60 9.08
N ILE A 138 3.27 3.87 7.98
CA ILE A 138 3.41 2.40 7.94
C ILE A 138 4.87 1.99 8.13
N ALA A 139 5.81 2.67 7.48
CA ALA A 139 7.23 2.43 7.71
C ALA A 139 7.62 2.70 9.17
N LEU A 140 7.21 3.83 9.73
CA LEU A 140 7.55 4.23 11.10
C LEU A 140 7.02 3.23 12.13
N THR A 141 5.72 2.92 12.06
CA THR A 141 5.05 2.00 12.99
C THR A 141 5.55 0.57 12.82
N GLY A 142 5.76 0.12 11.57
CA GLY A 142 6.32 -1.21 11.28
C GLY A 142 7.74 -1.38 11.82
N MET A 143 8.63 -0.41 11.57
CA MET A 143 10.03 -0.51 12.01
C MET A 143 10.19 -0.35 13.52
N ARG A 144 9.40 0.52 14.16
CA ARG A 144 9.45 0.71 15.61
C ARG A 144 8.78 -0.40 16.42
N GLY A 145 8.19 -1.40 15.76
CA GLY A 145 7.54 -2.54 16.42
C GLY A 145 6.10 -2.28 16.86
N GLY A 146 5.47 -1.21 16.38
CA GLY A 146 4.09 -0.84 16.67
C GLY A 146 3.02 -1.71 16.01
N LEU A 147 3.41 -2.54 15.03
CA LEU A 147 2.53 -3.46 14.31
C LEU A 147 2.90 -4.93 14.60
N PRO A 148 2.72 -5.42 15.84
CA PRO A 148 3.17 -6.75 16.23
C PRO A 148 2.47 -7.84 15.41
N GLY A 149 3.26 -8.72 14.79
CA GLY A 149 2.76 -9.82 13.95
C GLY A 149 2.28 -9.41 12.56
N ILE A 150 2.60 -8.18 12.10
CA ILE A 150 2.37 -7.81 10.70
C ILE A 150 3.18 -8.74 9.78
N ALA A 151 2.53 -9.26 8.72
CA ALA A 151 3.14 -10.25 7.85
C ALA A 151 4.17 -9.64 6.88
N ALA A 152 3.87 -8.46 6.34
CA ALA A 152 4.73 -7.72 5.43
C ALA A 152 4.33 -6.24 5.36
N LEU A 153 5.16 -5.42 4.70
CA LEU A 153 4.90 -4.01 4.43
C LEU A 153 4.99 -3.70 2.94
N ILE A 154 4.11 -2.84 2.42
CA ILE A 154 4.16 -2.21 1.11
C ILE A 154 4.26 -0.69 1.33
N LEU A 155 5.44 -0.17 1.03
CA LEU A 155 5.80 1.24 1.22
C LEU A 155 5.73 1.92 -0.15
N ASP A 156 4.56 2.50 -0.45
CA ASP A 156 4.31 3.17 -1.72
C ASP A 156 4.72 4.65 -1.63
N ASP A 157 5.96 4.88 -2.04
CA ASP A 157 6.46 6.20 -2.40
C ASP A 157 6.42 7.22 -1.24
N THR A 158 7.47 7.22 -0.42
CA THR A 158 7.82 8.34 0.47
C THR A 158 9.30 8.69 0.37
N ARG A 159 9.66 9.84 0.94
CA ARG A 159 11.05 10.27 1.15
C ARG A 159 11.41 10.45 2.62
N ALA A 160 10.43 10.39 3.53
CA ALA A 160 10.63 10.60 4.96
C ALA A 160 11.14 9.34 5.68
N TYR A 161 12.04 8.56 5.08
CA TYR A 161 12.63 7.41 5.78
C TYR A 161 13.68 7.83 6.82
N ASP A 162 14.43 8.88 6.51
CA ASP A 162 15.44 9.49 7.38
C ASP A 162 15.32 11.01 7.24
N LEU A 163 14.80 11.68 8.27
CA LEU A 163 14.52 13.12 8.23
C LEU A 163 15.80 13.96 8.30
N ALA A 164 16.86 13.48 8.94
CA ALA A 164 18.14 14.16 8.97
C ALA A 164 18.80 14.14 7.59
N ALA A 165 18.90 12.95 6.97
CA ALA A 165 19.42 12.82 5.61
C ALA A 165 18.54 13.58 4.59
N LEU A 166 17.22 13.58 4.78
CA LEU A 166 16.30 14.36 3.95
C LEU A 166 16.61 15.86 4.02
N ALA A 167 16.93 16.39 5.21
CA ALA A 167 17.30 17.79 5.38
C ALA A 167 18.66 18.12 4.76
N GLU A 168 19.67 17.28 4.99
CA GLU A 168 21.02 17.44 4.44
C GLU A 168 21.01 17.47 2.90
N ASN A 169 20.17 16.65 2.29
CA ASN A 169 20.02 16.58 0.84
C ASN A 169 19.09 17.66 0.24
N GLY A 170 18.71 18.68 1.03
CA GLY A 170 17.82 19.77 0.59
C GLY A 170 16.38 19.32 0.32
N GLY A 171 16.01 18.10 0.73
CA GLY A 171 14.71 17.49 0.51
C GLY A 171 13.62 17.98 1.47
N MET A 172 13.97 18.77 2.49
CA MET A 172 13.06 19.43 3.43
C MET A 172 12.32 20.61 2.79
N VAL A 173 11.67 20.36 1.65
CA VAL A 173 10.83 21.34 0.95
C VAL A 173 9.68 21.81 1.86
N ARG A 174 9.03 22.92 1.51
CA ARG A 174 7.99 23.58 2.33
C ARG A 174 6.99 22.63 3.00
N ALA A 175 6.48 21.63 2.28
CA ALA A 175 5.52 20.67 2.82
C ALA A 175 6.10 19.81 3.97
N TYR A 176 7.36 19.41 3.88
CA TYR A 176 8.04 18.61 4.91
C TYR A 176 8.55 19.50 6.04
N ALA A 177 9.12 20.67 5.72
CA ALA A 177 9.58 21.64 6.71
C ALA A 177 8.46 22.10 7.65
N ARG A 178 7.21 22.18 7.16
CA ARG A 178 6.05 22.53 7.99
C ARG A 178 5.68 21.41 8.98
N VAL A 179 5.83 20.16 8.57
CA VAL A 179 5.40 18.98 9.33
C VAL A 179 6.48 18.55 10.33
N PHE A 180 7.74 18.60 9.90
CA PHE A 180 8.92 18.19 10.68
C PHE A 180 9.75 19.41 11.06
N SER A 181 9.10 20.45 11.58
CA SER A 181 9.73 21.73 11.90
C SER A 181 10.66 21.69 13.11
N ASP A 182 10.55 20.66 13.95
CA ASP A 182 11.38 20.44 15.13
C ASP A 182 12.41 19.32 14.90
N PRO A 183 13.69 19.64 14.66
CA PRO A 183 14.74 18.65 14.45
C PRO A 183 14.96 17.71 15.63
N SER A 184 14.59 18.11 16.86
CA SER A 184 14.72 17.23 18.03
C SER A 184 13.85 15.97 17.93
N GLN A 185 12.81 16.01 17.10
CA GLN A 185 11.91 14.89 16.86
C GLN A 185 12.33 14.00 15.68
N TRP A 186 13.29 14.43 14.85
CA TRP A 186 13.60 13.76 13.59
C TRP A 186 14.01 12.30 13.77
N THR A 187 14.83 12.00 14.77
CA THR A 187 15.23 10.61 15.07
C THR A 187 14.02 9.75 15.43
N ALA A 188 13.13 10.25 16.29
CA ALA A 188 11.94 9.50 16.73
C ALA A 188 10.89 9.33 15.61
N LEU A 189 10.91 10.21 14.60
CA LEU A 189 9.98 10.18 13.48
C LEU A 189 10.59 9.60 12.20
N SER A 190 11.84 9.13 12.24
CA SER A 190 12.52 8.50 11.10
C SER A 190 12.41 6.98 11.17
N PRO A 191 11.71 6.32 10.23
CA PRO A 191 11.73 4.86 10.13
C PRO A 191 13.13 4.25 10.15
N ALA A 192 14.11 4.91 9.52
CA ALA A 192 15.50 4.46 9.44
C ALA A 192 16.22 4.38 10.80
N SER A 193 15.77 5.14 11.80
CA SER A 193 16.33 5.11 13.17
C SER A 193 15.94 3.85 13.94
N TYR A 194 14.92 3.12 13.48
CA TYR A 194 14.46 1.87 14.10
C TYR A 194 14.96 0.61 13.37
N VAL A 195 15.67 0.78 12.25
CA VAL A 195 16.34 -0.33 11.57
C VAL A 195 17.64 -0.63 12.31
N ASP A 196 17.51 -1.36 13.40
CA ASP A 196 18.59 -1.94 14.18
C ASP A 196 18.59 -3.47 13.97
N GLY A 197 19.55 -4.22 14.51
CA GLY A 197 19.72 -5.66 14.24
C GLY A 197 18.53 -6.57 14.59
N ARG A 198 17.36 -6.03 14.97
CA ARG A 198 16.09 -6.74 15.07
C ARG A 198 15.61 -7.22 13.70
N LYS A 199 14.79 -8.27 13.73
CA LYS A 199 14.12 -8.78 12.53
C LYS A 199 12.93 -7.88 12.17
N HIS A 200 12.96 -7.28 10.98
CA HIS A 200 11.85 -6.51 10.43
C HIS A 200 10.99 -7.36 9.47
N PRO A 201 9.72 -6.97 9.25
CA PRO A 201 8.86 -7.67 8.29
C PRO A 201 9.42 -7.57 6.86
N PRO A 202 9.21 -8.59 6.01
CA PRO A 202 9.44 -8.49 4.58
C PRO A 202 8.80 -7.21 4.03
N THR A 203 9.55 -6.45 3.23
CA THR A 203 9.16 -5.10 2.84
C THR A 203 9.28 -4.91 1.34
N PHE A 204 8.19 -4.48 0.71
CA PHE A 204 8.14 -4.01 -0.66
C PHE A 204 8.22 -2.48 -0.65
N ILE A 205 9.14 -1.90 -1.42
CA ILE A 205 9.34 -0.45 -1.50
C ILE A 205 9.17 -0.02 -2.95
N ALA A 206 8.23 0.88 -3.20
CA ALA A 206 8.08 1.55 -4.49
C ALA A 206 8.50 3.02 -4.37
N TYR A 207 9.00 3.59 -5.46
CA TYR A 207 9.25 5.02 -5.55
C TYR A 207 8.91 5.55 -6.94
N SER A 208 8.40 6.77 -7.01
CA SER A 208 8.09 7.43 -8.27
C SER A 208 9.29 8.25 -8.79
N ARG A 209 9.14 8.87 -9.96
CA ARG A 209 10.14 9.81 -10.51
C ARG A 209 10.23 11.15 -9.80
N ALA A 210 9.38 11.40 -8.80
CA ALA A 210 9.43 12.66 -8.08
C ALA A 210 10.73 12.77 -7.26
N SER A 211 11.34 13.96 -7.28
CA SER A 211 12.69 14.22 -6.75
C SER A 211 12.91 13.68 -5.33
N GLY A 212 14.06 13.05 -5.10
CA GLY A 212 14.51 12.54 -3.80
C GLY A 212 13.86 11.24 -3.31
N ARG A 213 12.80 10.74 -3.97
CA ARG A 213 12.09 9.52 -3.56
C ARG A 213 12.86 8.26 -3.90
N GLY A 214 13.43 8.19 -5.10
CA GLY A 214 14.27 7.06 -5.50
C GLY A 214 15.52 6.91 -4.63
N GLU A 215 16.20 8.00 -4.32
CA GLU A 215 17.39 8.01 -3.45
C GLU A 215 17.05 7.55 -2.03
N GLY A 216 16.04 8.16 -1.41
CA GLY A 216 15.60 7.79 -0.06
C GLY A 216 15.13 6.34 0.04
N SER A 217 14.35 5.86 -0.94
CA SER A 217 13.87 4.48 -0.98
C SER A 217 15.01 3.47 -1.17
N LYS A 218 16.00 3.77 -2.03
CA LYS A 218 17.18 2.90 -2.24
C LYS A 218 18.04 2.83 -0.97
N ALA A 219 18.35 3.97 -0.35
CA ALA A 219 19.13 4.02 0.89
C ALA A 219 18.44 3.27 2.04
N PHE A 220 17.12 3.42 2.18
CA PHE A 220 16.35 2.70 3.19
C PHE A 220 16.29 1.19 2.91
N ALA A 221 16.13 0.79 1.65
CA ALA A 221 16.19 -0.61 1.24
C ALA A 221 17.54 -1.26 1.54
N GLU A 222 18.64 -0.56 1.28
CA GLU A 222 20.00 -1.02 1.61
C GLU A 222 20.18 -1.19 3.11
N ARG A 223 19.73 -0.21 3.91
CA ARG A 223 19.77 -0.29 5.37
C ARG A 223 19.00 -1.51 5.91
N LEU A 224 17.81 -1.79 5.39
CA LEU A 224 17.03 -2.97 5.76
C LEU A 224 17.72 -4.29 5.35
N ARG A 225 18.27 -4.35 4.13
CA ARG A 225 19.00 -5.54 3.66
C ARG A 225 20.23 -5.82 4.51
N ALA A 226 20.91 -4.78 5.01
CA ALA A 226 22.05 -4.94 5.90
C ALA A 226 21.72 -5.63 7.23
N THR A 227 20.45 -5.62 7.67
CA THR A 227 19.98 -6.36 8.85
C THR A 227 19.43 -7.75 8.51
N GLY A 228 19.52 -8.19 7.24
CA GLY A 228 18.96 -9.45 6.77
C GLY A 228 17.46 -9.40 6.44
N THR A 229 16.85 -8.21 6.44
CA THR A 229 15.44 -8.05 6.07
C THR A 229 15.25 -8.33 4.58
N GLN A 230 14.23 -9.12 4.23
CA GLN A 230 13.86 -9.34 2.83
C GLN A 230 13.23 -8.06 2.26
N VAL A 231 13.83 -7.53 1.18
CA VAL A 231 13.36 -6.29 0.54
C VAL A 231 13.17 -6.48 -0.95
N THR A 232 11.94 -6.23 -1.42
CA THR A 232 11.62 -6.05 -2.84
C THR A 232 11.61 -4.56 -3.15
N LEU A 233 12.35 -4.13 -4.18
CA LEU A 233 12.40 -2.73 -4.60
C LEU A 233 11.81 -2.62 -6.00
N PHE A 234 10.84 -1.74 -6.18
CA PHE A 234 10.19 -1.47 -7.45
C PHE A 234 10.59 -0.07 -7.95
N ASP A 235 11.21 -0.02 -9.13
CA ASP A 235 11.50 1.22 -9.82
C ASP A 235 10.24 1.72 -10.53
N GLY A 236 9.57 2.69 -9.88
CA GLY A 236 8.39 3.36 -10.41
C GLY A 236 8.72 4.68 -11.13
N SER A 237 9.90 4.82 -11.75
CA SER A 237 10.27 6.03 -12.50
C SER A 237 9.35 6.33 -13.69
N ALA A 238 8.53 5.37 -14.15
CA ALA A 238 7.44 5.63 -15.10
C ALA A 238 6.29 6.47 -14.49
N TYR A 239 6.17 6.48 -13.17
CA TYR A 239 5.05 7.11 -12.45
C TYR A 239 5.40 8.49 -11.92
N THR A 240 4.39 9.34 -11.82
CA THR A 240 4.40 10.51 -10.92
C THR A 240 4.09 10.07 -9.49
N HIS A 241 4.34 10.96 -8.52
CA HIS A 241 3.98 10.70 -7.13
C HIS A 241 2.48 10.40 -6.90
N MET A 242 1.61 10.99 -7.72
CA MET A 242 0.17 10.74 -7.61
C MET A 242 -0.26 9.50 -8.40
N SER A 243 0.28 9.30 -9.60
CA SER A 243 -0.13 8.20 -10.46
C SER A 243 0.32 6.84 -9.91
N ILE A 244 1.46 6.77 -9.21
CA ILE A 244 1.92 5.52 -8.59
C ILE A 244 0.89 4.92 -7.61
N ASN A 245 0.19 5.78 -6.86
CA ASN A 245 -0.89 5.33 -5.99
C ASN A 245 -2.23 5.26 -6.73
N ARG A 246 -2.59 6.27 -7.53
CA ARG A 246 -3.90 6.33 -8.18
C ARG A 246 -4.14 5.13 -9.10
N ASP A 247 -3.11 4.74 -9.85
CA ASP A 247 -3.20 3.68 -10.87
C ASP A 247 -3.10 2.27 -10.25
N PHE A 248 -2.85 2.16 -8.94
CA PHE A 248 -2.84 0.87 -8.26
C PHE A 248 -4.23 0.22 -8.30
N GLY A 249 -4.29 -0.98 -8.88
CA GLY A 249 -5.52 -1.75 -9.09
C GLY A 249 -6.12 -1.59 -10.47
N GLU A 250 -5.56 -0.73 -11.32
CA GLU A 250 -5.97 -0.60 -12.73
C GLU A 250 -5.36 -1.72 -13.58
N ASP A 251 -6.05 -2.08 -14.67
CA ASP A 251 -5.63 -3.15 -15.56
C ASP A 251 -4.28 -2.85 -16.23
N GLY A 252 -3.38 -3.83 -16.20
CA GLY A 252 -2.06 -3.73 -16.85
C GLY A 252 -1.04 -2.88 -16.07
N ASP A 253 -1.37 -2.37 -14.88
CA ASP A 253 -0.43 -1.61 -14.06
C ASP A 253 0.71 -2.48 -13.51
N ALA A 254 1.96 -2.07 -13.80
CA ALA A 254 3.14 -2.86 -13.47
C ALA A 254 3.41 -2.93 -11.96
N LEU A 255 3.18 -1.83 -11.23
CA LEU A 255 3.29 -1.82 -9.77
C LEU A 255 2.28 -2.77 -9.14
N THR A 256 1.03 -2.73 -9.60
CA THR A 256 -0.06 -3.60 -9.15
C THR A 256 0.29 -5.07 -9.31
N ALA A 257 0.81 -5.46 -10.47
CA ALA A 257 1.23 -6.84 -10.72
C ALA A 257 2.37 -7.28 -9.77
N ALA A 258 3.39 -6.43 -9.60
CA ALA A 258 4.51 -6.72 -8.71
C ALA A 258 4.09 -6.80 -7.23
N ALA A 259 3.23 -5.87 -6.79
CA ALA A 259 2.69 -5.83 -5.44
C ALA A 259 1.79 -7.05 -5.16
N LEU A 260 0.95 -7.47 -6.12
CA LEU A 260 0.13 -8.67 -5.98
C LEU A 260 1.00 -9.94 -5.83
N ALA A 261 2.07 -10.07 -6.62
CA ALA A 261 3.01 -11.18 -6.49
C ALA A 261 3.68 -11.20 -5.11
N PHE A 262 4.09 -10.03 -4.60
CA PHE A 262 4.64 -9.88 -3.26
C PHE A 262 3.61 -10.25 -2.18
N LEU A 263 2.37 -9.76 -2.28
CA LEU A 263 1.28 -10.09 -1.36
C LEU A 263 1.05 -11.61 -1.30
N LYS A 264 0.91 -12.27 -2.47
CA LYS A 264 0.73 -13.72 -2.53
C LYS A 264 1.93 -14.49 -1.96
N SER A 265 3.16 -13.99 -2.11
CA SER A 265 4.32 -14.62 -1.47
C SER A 265 4.36 -14.41 0.05
N ALA A 266 3.89 -13.28 0.54
CA ALA A 266 3.99 -12.91 1.95
C ALA A 266 2.92 -13.56 2.82
N VAL A 267 1.73 -13.77 2.25
CA VAL A 267 0.57 -14.27 2.99
C VAL A 267 -0.19 -15.39 2.26
N GLY A 268 0.18 -15.79 1.05
CA GLY A 268 -0.51 -16.86 0.30
C GLY A 268 -0.27 -18.27 0.82
#